data_AF-A0A1S3GFC3-F1
#
_entry.id   AF-A0A1S3GFC3-F1
#
_cell.length_a   1.000
_cell.length_b   1.000
_cell.length_c   1.000
_cell.angle_alpha   90.00
_cell.angle_beta   90.00
_cell.angle_gamma   90.00
#
_symmetry.space_group_name_H-M   'P 1'
#
loop_
_entity.id
_entity.type
_entity.pdbx_description
1 polymer ?
#
loop_
_entity_poly.entity_id
_entity_poly.type
_entity_poly.pdbx_seq_one_letter_code
_entity_poly.pdbx_strand_id
1 'polypeptide(L)'
;MRRTRAAEASQLRETKRSGSSGATVTAVPAPGDSRSKRSSSRAGGRKQTSSRQPSAKRRPKVPPPRAQETGCEEPPPPAELAPLPPPPPPTPATPTSSVSTLDLGEQRERWETFQKRQKLNFEGAAKLLLDTFEYQGLVKHTGGCHCGAVRFEVWASADLHIFDCNCSICKKKQNRHFIVPASRFKLLKGAESLTTYTFNTHKAQHTFCKKCGVQSFYTPRSNPGGFGIAPHCLDEGTVRSMVTEEFNGSDWEKAMKEHKTIKNMSKE
;
A
#
# COMPACT_ATOMS: atom_id res chain seq x y z
N MET A 1 -36.93 49.88 32.77
CA MET A 1 -36.82 51.19 32.08
C MET A 1 -35.64 51.06 31.10
N ARG A 2 -35.83 50.76 29.80
CA ARG A 2 -36.09 51.69 28.66
C ARG A 2 -35.12 52.89 28.70
N ARG A 3 -34.28 53.21 27.71
CA ARG A 3 -34.50 53.32 26.24
C ARG A 3 -33.15 53.26 25.47
N THR A 4 -33.05 52.46 24.39
CA THR A 4 -32.93 52.80 22.93
C THR A 4 -31.51 53.10 22.43
N ARG A 5 -30.86 52.38 21.48
CA ARG A 5 -31.09 51.95 20.06
C ARG A 5 -30.69 52.99 18.99
N ALA A 6 -29.68 52.65 18.17
CA ALA A 6 -29.52 52.81 16.70
C ALA A 6 -28.09 52.32 16.35
N ALA A 7 -27.77 51.28 15.55
CA ALA A 7 -28.20 50.79 14.24
C ALA A 7 -27.66 51.60 13.05
N GLU A 8 -26.75 50.98 12.26
CA GLU A 8 -26.54 51.02 10.79
C GLU A 8 -25.07 50.63 10.46
N ALA A 9 -24.69 50.00 9.35
CA ALA A 9 -25.33 49.04 8.46
C ALA A 9 -24.23 48.33 7.64
N SER A 10 -24.51 47.07 7.29
CA SER A 10 -23.78 46.14 6.42
C SER A 10 -23.53 46.67 5.00
N GLN A 11 -22.38 46.35 4.40
CA GLN A 11 -22.27 46.19 2.93
C GLN A 11 -21.48 44.92 2.57
N LEU A 12 -22.24 43.86 2.28
CA LEU A 12 -21.82 42.68 1.53
C LEU A 12 -21.86 43.02 0.04
N ARG A 13 -20.79 42.76 -0.72
CA ARG A 13 -20.78 42.90 -2.18
C ARG A 13 -21.33 41.62 -2.83
N GLU A 14 -22.58 41.69 -3.31
CA GLU A 14 -23.17 40.74 -4.24
C GLU A 14 -22.66 40.99 -5.66
N THR A 15 -22.10 39.97 -6.30
CA THR A 15 -21.86 39.96 -7.75
C THR A 15 -23.11 39.46 -8.49
N LYS A 16 -23.67 40.37 -9.26
CA LYS A 16 -24.92 40.28 -10.03
C LYS A 16 -24.84 39.24 -11.16
N ARG A 17 -25.74 38.27 -11.15
CA ARG A 17 -26.13 37.44 -12.30
C ARG A 17 -26.96 38.30 -13.27
N SER A 18 -26.55 38.37 -14.53
CA SER A 18 -27.39 38.82 -15.64
C SER A 18 -27.79 37.62 -16.49
N GLY A 19 -29.09 37.37 -16.61
CA GLY A 19 -29.64 36.48 -17.61
C GLY A 19 -30.13 37.26 -18.83
N SER A 20 -29.98 36.69 -20.01
CA SER A 20 -30.88 36.92 -21.14
C SER A 20 -30.85 35.73 -22.11
N SER A 21 -31.99 35.05 -22.16
CA SER A 21 -32.70 34.52 -23.33
C SER A 21 -31.96 33.85 -24.50
N GLY A 22 -32.33 32.58 -24.72
CA GLY A 22 -32.95 32.17 -25.98
C GLY A 22 -32.05 31.70 -27.12
N ALA A 23 -31.81 30.39 -27.21
CA ALA A 23 -31.65 29.69 -28.49
C ALA A 23 -31.81 28.16 -28.30
N THR A 24 -33.00 27.69 -28.69
CA THR A 24 -33.32 26.44 -29.40
C THR A 24 -32.37 25.24 -29.27
N VAL A 25 -32.87 24.19 -28.61
CA VAL A 25 -32.33 22.83 -28.66
C VAL A 25 -32.75 22.19 -29.98
N THR A 26 -31.82 22.02 -30.91
CA THR A 26 -32.06 21.26 -32.15
C THR A 26 -31.79 19.78 -31.87
N ALA A 27 -32.86 18.98 -31.93
CA ALA A 27 -32.80 17.54 -31.90
C ALA A 27 -32.01 17.00 -33.11
N VAL A 28 -31.09 16.08 -32.86
CA VAL A 28 -30.41 15.29 -33.90
C VAL A 28 -31.26 14.05 -34.18
N PRO A 29 -31.76 13.83 -35.41
CA PRO A 29 -32.48 12.61 -35.74
C PRO A 29 -31.51 11.49 -36.11
N ALA A 30 -31.77 10.29 -35.58
CA ALA A 30 -31.20 9.05 -36.08
C ALA A 30 -31.90 8.60 -37.38
N PRO A 31 -31.18 8.03 -38.35
CA PRO A 31 -31.71 7.00 -39.23
C PRO A 31 -31.22 5.63 -38.71
N GLY A 32 -32.03 4.59 -38.58
CA GLY A 32 -33.01 4.12 -39.56
C GLY A 32 -32.43 2.87 -40.21
N ASP A 33 -32.71 1.70 -39.62
CA ASP A 33 -32.44 0.37 -40.14
C ASP A 33 -33.07 0.19 -41.53
N SER A 34 -32.28 -0.19 -42.54
CA SER A 34 -32.82 -0.70 -43.80
C SER A 34 -32.02 -1.89 -44.32
N ARG A 35 -32.66 -3.04 -44.15
CA ARG A 35 -32.33 -4.38 -44.64
C ARG A 35 -32.71 -4.52 -46.12
N SER A 36 -31.83 -5.08 -46.95
CA SER A 36 -32.14 -5.77 -48.23
C SER A 36 -30.96 -6.68 -48.57
N LYS A 37 -31.07 -8.01 -48.39
CA LYS A 37 -31.48 -9.05 -49.38
C LYS A 37 -30.67 -8.97 -50.69
N ARG A 38 -29.68 -9.85 -50.89
CA ARG A 38 -29.72 -11.19 -51.56
C ARG A 38 -29.40 -11.02 -53.06
N SER A 39 -28.31 -11.57 -53.59
CA SER A 39 -28.25 -12.87 -54.31
C SER A 39 -26.78 -13.17 -54.72
N SER A 40 -26.11 -14.23 -54.27
CA SER A 40 -26.09 -15.61 -54.78
C SER A 40 -25.52 -15.83 -56.20
N SER A 41 -24.37 -16.51 -56.29
CA SER A 41 -24.10 -17.71 -57.13
C SER A 41 -22.60 -18.08 -57.05
N ARG A 42 -22.27 -19.29 -56.54
CA ARG A 42 -21.81 -20.51 -57.27
C ARG A 42 -20.43 -20.33 -57.95
N ALA A 43 -19.48 -21.24 -57.97
CA ALA A 43 -19.32 -22.64 -57.56
C ALA A 43 -17.79 -22.87 -57.41
N GLY A 44 -17.30 -23.75 -56.55
CA GLY A 44 -17.04 -25.14 -56.92
C GLY A 44 -15.57 -25.47 -56.62
N GLY A 45 -15.27 -26.72 -56.25
CA GLY A 45 -13.90 -27.22 -56.16
C GLY A 45 -13.56 -27.97 -54.87
N ARG A 46 -14.15 -29.16 -54.72
CA ARG A 46 -13.71 -30.19 -53.76
C ARG A 46 -12.45 -30.86 -54.35
N LYS A 47 -11.31 -30.85 -53.63
CA LYS A 47 -10.25 -31.86 -53.76
C LYS A 47 -9.64 -32.16 -52.38
N GLN A 48 -9.86 -33.39 -51.93
CA GLN A 48 -8.99 -34.09 -50.98
C GLN A 48 -7.64 -34.34 -51.65
N THR A 49 -6.53 -34.30 -50.90
CA THR A 49 -5.51 -35.38 -50.87
C THR A 49 -4.36 -35.06 -49.91
N SER A 50 -3.95 -36.14 -49.22
CA SER A 50 -2.61 -36.51 -48.77
C SER A 50 -1.88 -35.66 -47.73
N SER A 51 -1.83 -36.26 -46.55
CA SER A 51 -0.70 -36.29 -45.61
C SER A 51 0.68 -36.21 -46.27
N ARG A 52 1.52 -35.30 -45.76
CA ARG A 52 2.98 -35.34 -45.86
C ARG A 52 3.59 -34.99 -44.51
N GLN A 53 4.42 -35.90 -44.00
CA GLN A 53 5.24 -35.75 -42.81
C GLN A 53 6.30 -34.65 -42.98
N PRO A 54 6.72 -33.98 -41.89
CA PRO A 54 8.03 -33.35 -41.80
C PRO A 54 9.01 -34.20 -40.98
N SER A 55 10.21 -34.35 -41.55
CA SER A 55 11.36 -35.10 -41.08
C SER A 55 11.93 -34.62 -39.74
N ALA A 56 12.51 -35.60 -39.04
CA ALA A 56 13.21 -35.50 -37.77
C ALA A 56 14.32 -34.45 -37.71
N LYS A 57 14.37 -33.68 -36.61
CA LYS A 57 15.59 -33.03 -36.10
C LYS A 57 15.86 -33.51 -34.67
N ARG A 58 17.16 -33.69 -34.42
CA ARG A 58 17.82 -34.55 -33.44
C ARG A 58 17.57 -34.17 -31.97
N ARG A 59 17.36 -35.20 -31.14
CA ARG A 59 17.45 -35.19 -29.67
C ARG A 59 18.92 -35.19 -29.20
N PRO A 60 19.25 -34.53 -28.07
CA PRO A 60 20.48 -34.81 -27.32
C PRO A 60 20.42 -36.17 -26.61
N LYS A 61 21.55 -36.89 -26.61
CA LYS A 61 21.76 -38.23 -26.02
C LYS A 61 21.73 -38.17 -24.48
N VAL A 62 20.97 -39.08 -23.87
CA VAL A 62 21.10 -39.49 -22.46
C VAL A 62 21.82 -40.86 -22.45
N PRO A 63 22.85 -41.08 -21.63
CA PRO A 63 23.54 -42.37 -21.53
C PRO A 63 22.70 -43.44 -20.79
N PRO A 64 22.95 -44.75 -21.05
CA PRO A 64 22.09 -45.85 -20.62
C PRO A 64 22.29 -46.26 -19.15
N PRO A 65 21.32 -46.99 -18.55
CA PRO A 65 21.43 -47.49 -17.19
C PRO A 65 22.32 -48.74 -17.16
N ARG A 66 23.11 -48.90 -16.10
CA ARG A 66 23.81 -50.16 -15.80
C ARG A 66 23.27 -50.77 -14.51
N ALA A 67 23.18 -52.09 -14.56
CA ALA A 67 22.42 -52.99 -13.71
C ALA A 67 22.84 -53.04 -12.23
N GLN A 68 21.90 -53.52 -11.44
CA GLN A 68 22.02 -53.92 -10.03
C GLN A 68 23.03 -55.06 -9.88
N GLU A 69 23.86 -54.98 -8.83
CA GLU A 69 24.42 -56.15 -8.15
C GLU A 69 24.04 -56.10 -6.67
N THR A 70 23.66 -57.27 -6.18
CA THR A 70 23.14 -57.58 -4.85
C THR A 70 24.26 -57.97 -3.90
N GLY A 71 24.15 -57.52 -2.65
CA GLY A 71 24.58 -58.28 -1.46
C GLY A 71 25.98 -57.97 -0.92
N CYS A 72 26.01 -57.30 0.23
CA CYS A 72 26.50 -57.85 1.50
C CYS A 72 26.38 -56.73 2.56
N GLU A 73 25.52 -56.96 3.55
CA GLU A 73 25.50 -56.12 4.76
C GLU A 73 26.88 -56.19 5.43
N GLU A 74 27.48 -55.02 5.65
CA GLU A 74 28.65 -54.86 6.49
C GLU A 74 28.17 -54.41 7.89
N PRO A 75 28.60 -55.10 8.97
CA PRO A 75 28.12 -54.83 10.33
C PRO A 75 28.58 -53.46 10.85
N PRO A 76 27.82 -52.82 11.76
CA PRO A 76 28.12 -51.49 12.25
C PRO A 76 29.46 -51.45 13.02
N PRO A 77 30.26 -50.38 12.89
CA PRO A 77 31.52 -50.22 13.60
C PRO A 77 31.29 -50.15 15.13
N PRO A 78 32.27 -50.62 15.93
CA PRO A 78 32.14 -50.73 17.38
C PRO A 78 31.96 -49.38 18.05
N ALA A 79 31.07 -49.34 19.04
CA ALA A 79 30.71 -48.17 19.83
C ALA A 79 31.96 -47.48 20.40
N GLU A 80 32.26 -46.30 19.85
CA GLU A 80 33.21 -45.36 20.43
C GLU A 80 32.63 -44.91 21.78
N LEU A 81 33.32 -45.27 22.87
CA LEU A 81 32.95 -44.88 24.22
C LEU A 81 32.92 -43.35 24.29
N ALA A 82 31.69 -42.81 24.28
CA ALA A 82 31.45 -41.39 24.43
C ALA A 82 32.16 -40.88 25.70
N PRO A 83 32.87 -39.75 25.64
CA PRO A 83 33.43 -39.15 26.85
C PRO A 83 32.28 -38.91 27.83
N LEU A 84 32.49 -39.32 29.09
CA LEU A 84 31.54 -39.14 30.18
C LEU A 84 31.00 -37.70 30.16
N PRO A 85 29.68 -37.50 30.31
CA PRO A 85 29.12 -36.16 30.32
C PRO A 85 29.81 -35.34 31.41
N PRO A 86 30.12 -34.05 31.17
CA PRO A 86 30.62 -33.19 32.24
C PRO A 86 29.63 -33.25 33.42
N PRO A 87 30.11 -33.16 34.67
CA PRO A 87 29.22 -33.15 35.82
C PRO A 87 28.14 -32.10 35.59
N PRO A 88 26.88 -32.38 35.98
CA PRO A 88 25.80 -31.42 35.77
C PRO A 88 26.25 -30.07 36.32
N PRO A 89 25.98 -28.96 35.60
CA PRO A 89 26.26 -27.64 36.15
C PRO A 89 25.69 -27.60 37.57
N PRO A 90 26.37 -26.96 38.55
CA PRO A 90 25.79 -26.82 39.88
C PRO A 90 24.37 -26.33 39.67
N THR A 91 23.40 -27.09 40.20
CA THR A 91 21.98 -26.78 40.09
C THR A 91 21.89 -25.28 40.31
N PRO A 92 21.31 -24.49 39.38
CA PRO A 92 21.21 -23.06 39.63
C PRO A 92 20.58 -22.96 41.00
N ALA A 93 21.35 -22.43 41.96
CA ALA A 93 20.80 -22.07 43.25
C ALA A 93 19.52 -21.37 42.89
N THR A 94 18.39 -21.93 43.34
CA THR A 94 17.08 -21.34 43.11
C THR A 94 17.29 -19.84 43.29
N PRO A 95 16.99 -18.99 42.30
CA PRO A 95 17.02 -17.58 42.57
C PRO A 95 15.91 -17.36 43.59
N THR A 96 16.25 -17.48 44.86
CA THR A 96 15.60 -16.80 45.98
C THR A 96 15.98 -15.33 45.88
N SER A 97 15.93 -14.76 44.66
CA SER A 97 15.52 -13.39 44.52
C SER A 97 14.01 -13.48 44.57
N SER A 98 13.45 -13.20 45.74
CA SER A 98 12.19 -12.49 45.79
C SER A 98 12.25 -11.42 44.71
N VAL A 99 11.59 -11.67 43.58
CA VAL A 99 11.25 -10.58 42.67
C VAL A 99 10.37 -9.71 43.55
N SER A 100 10.95 -8.64 44.07
CA SER A 100 10.18 -7.57 44.67
C SER A 100 9.18 -7.20 43.60
N THR A 101 7.91 -7.58 43.83
CA THR A 101 6.80 -7.07 43.06
C THR A 101 6.96 -5.57 43.09
N LEU A 102 7.38 -4.99 41.96
CA LEU A 102 7.50 -3.55 41.81
C LEU A 102 6.15 -2.96 42.20
N ASP A 103 6.11 -2.32 43.36
CA ASP A 103 4.91 -1.67 43.84
C ASP A 103 4.73 -0.39 43.01
N LEU A 104 3.81 -0.48 42.06
CA LEU A 104 3.51 0.60 41.14
C LEU A 104 2.63 1.68 41.80
N GLY A 105 2.12 1.47 43.03
CA GLY A 105 1.31 2.46 43.76
C GLY A 105 0.21 3.08 42.90
N GLU A 106 0.10 4.41 42.93
CA GLU A 106 -0.86 5.22 42.15
C GLU A 106 -0.75 5.00 40.62
N GLN A 107 0.40 4.54 40.11
CA GLN A 107 0.57 4.25 38.67
C GLN A 107 -0.31 3.06 38.25
N ARG A 108 -0.56 2.10 39.14
CA ARG A 108 -1.45 0.95 38.87
C ARG A 108 -2.87 1.42 38.61
N GLU A 109 -3.40 2.27 39.47
CA GLU A 109 -4.78 2.76 39.36
C GLU A 109 -4.95 3.64 38.10
N ARG A 110 -3.98 4.51 37.82
CA ARG A 110 -3.97 5.31 36.57
C ARG A 110 -3.92 4.43 35.34
N TRP A 111 -3.13 3.35 35.36
CA TRP A 111 -3.03 2.39 34.28
C TRP A 111 -4.32 1.60 34.06
N GLU A 112 -4.94 1.08 35.13
CA GLU A 112 -6.22 0.36 35.04
C GLU A 112 -7.34 1.28 34.54
N THR A 113 -7.35 2.54 34.97
CA THR A 113 -8.30 3.56 34.48
C THR A 113 -8.11 3.83 32.99
N PHE A 114 -6.85 3.94 32.55
CA PHE A 114 -6.52 4.09 31.14
C PHE A 114 -6.96 2.88 30.30
N GLN A 115 -6.66 1.66 30.74
CA GLN A 115 -7.08 0.42 30.06
C GLN A 115 -8.60 0.32 29.94
N LYS A 116 -9.34 0.63 31.02
CA LYS A 116 -10.82 0.66 31.01
C LYS A 116 -11.35 1.69 30.01
N ARG A 117 -10.79 2.91 30.01
CA ARG A 117 -11.21 3.98 29.09
C ARG A 117 -10.94 3.62 27.63
N GLN A 118 -9.81 2.98 27.35
CA GLN A 118 -9.41 2.57 26.00
C GLN A 118 -9.97 1.19 25.59
N LYS A 119 -10.65 0.48 26.50
CA LYS A 119 -11.16 -0.89 26.32
C LYS A 119 -10.06 -1.87 25.87
N LEU A 120 -8.87 -1.76 26.46
CA LEU A 120 -7.71 -2.58 26.09
C LEU A 120 -7.54 -3.78 27.02
N ASN A 121 -7.20 -4.93 26.46
CA ASN A 121 -6.63 -6.04 27.22
C ASN A 121 -5.13 -5.79 27.49
N PHE A 122 -4.49 -6.66 28.26
CA PHE A 122 -3.07 -6.51 28.64
C PHE A 122 -2.14 -6.40 27.42
N GLU A 123 -2.33 -7.29 26.44
CA GLU A 123 -1.55 -7.30 25.19
C GLU A 123 -1.75 -6.03 24.37
N GLY A 124 -2.99 -5.56 24.22
CA GLY A 124 -3.33 -4.34 23.51
C GLY A 124 -2.78 -3.09 24.19
N ALA A 125 -2.73 -3.09 25.52
CA ALA A 125 -2.15 -2.00 26.28
C ALA A 125 -0.61 -1.99 26.17
N ALA A 126 0.05 -3.16 26.22
CA ALA A 126 1.48 -3.29 25.97
C ALA A 126 1.83 -2.84 24.53
N LYS A 127 1.05 -3.26 23.55
CA LYS A 127 1.19 -2.84 22.16
C LYS A 127 1.06 -1.32 22.02
N LEU A 128 0.07 -0.71 22.67
CA LEU A 128 -0.10 0.74 22.61
C LEU A 128 1.09 1.48 23.23
N LEU A 129 1.65 0.99 24.34
CA LEU A 129 2.84 1.59 24.96
C LEU A 129 4.06 1.47 24.05
N LEU A 130 4.28 0.29 23.46
CA LEU A 130 5.37 0.07 22.50
C LEU A 130 5.22 0.96 21.27
N ASP A 131 4.03 1.00 20.67
CA ASP A 131 3.73 1.86 19.54
C ASP A 131 3.93 3.35 19.90
N THR A 132 3.53 3.78 21.10
CA THR A 132 3.70 5.18 21.57
C THR A 132 5.18 5.52 21.80
N PHE A 133 5.98 4.56 22.25
CA PHE A 133 7.41 4.72 22.44
C PHE A 133 8.16 4.75 21.10
N GLU A 134 7.83 3.83 20.18
CA GLU A 134 8.46 3.73 18.86
C GLU A 134 8.07 4.89 17.94
N TYR A 135 6.84 5.40 18.05
CA TYR A 135 6.28 6.40 17.14
C TYR A 135 5.87 7.69 17.86
N GLN A 136 6.73 8.22 18.73
CA GLN A 136 6.48 9.47 19.43
C GLN A 136 6.08 10.60 18.48
N GLY A 137 4.95 11.25 18.79
CA GLY A 137 4.40 12.36 17.99
C GLY A 137 3.66 11.94 16.71
N LEU A 138 3.54 10.63 16.43
CA LEU A 138 2.75 10.12 15.33
C LEU A 138 1.40 9.58 15.83
N VAL A 139 0.44 9.51 14.91
CA VAL A 139 -0.84 8.84 15.10
C VAL A 139 -1.01 7.77 14.05
N LYS A 140 -1.82 6.77 14.37
CA LYS A 140 -2.16 5.71 13.43
C LYS A 140 -3.33 6.15 12.56
N HIS A 141 -3.07 6.29 11.27
CA HIS A 141 -4.09 6.47 10.25
C HIS A 141 -4.48 5.12 9.65
N THR A 142 -5.73 4.97 9.26
CA THR A 142 -6.20 3.88 8.43
C THR A 142 -6.69 4.42 7.10
N GLY A 143 -6.69 3.57 6.08
CA GLY A 143 -7.15 3.99 4.76
C GLY A 143 -7.28 2.81 3.80
N GLY A 144 -7.63 3.11 2.57
CA GLY A 144 -7.81 2.09 1.56
C GLY A 144 -8.22 2.61 0.20
N CYS A 145 -8.52 1.67 -0.70
CA CYS A 145 -9.11 2.02 -1.99
C CYS A 145 -10.62 2.25 -1.86
N HIS A 146 -11.21 2.88 -2.87
CA HIS A 146 -12.65 3.21 -2.87
C HIS A 146 -13.56 2.00 -2.62
N CYS A 147 -13.29 0.85 -3.25
CA CYS A 147 -14.13 -0.34 -3.08
C CYS A 147 -13.85 -1.15 -1.79
N GLY A 148 -12.92 -0.70 -0.93
CA GLY A 148 -12.57 -1.37 0.32
C GLY A 148 -11.83 -2.71 0.16
N ALA A 149 -11.50 -3.13 -1.07
CA ALA A 149 -10.75 -4.36 -1.32
C ALA A 149 -9.31 -4.28 -0.80
N VAL A 150 -8.72 -3.09 -0.82
CA VAL A 150 -7.38 -2.79 -0.30
C VAL A 150 -7.52 -1.93 0.94
N ARG A 151 -6.91 -2.36 2.06
CA ARG A 151 -6.92 -1.64 3.34
C ARG A 151 -5.52 -1.64 3.94
N PHE A 152 -5.13 -0.54 4.57
CA PHE A 152 -3.83 -0.38 5.21
C PHE A 152 -3.94 0.44 6.49
N GLU A 153 -2.90 0.36 7.32
CA GLU A 153 -2.62 1.31 8.40
C GLU A 153 -1.24 1.94 8.19
N VAL A 154 -1.09 3.18 8.65
CA VAL A 154 0.14 3.93 8.55
C VAL A 154 0.34 4.85 9.76
N TRP A 155 1.55 4.88 10.30
CA TRP A 155 1.95 5.81 11.36
C TRP A 155 2.55 7.09 10.74
N ALA A 156 1.89 8.22 10.95
CA ALA A 156 2.33 9.53 10.47
C ALA A 156 1.86 10.66 11.41
N SER A 157 2.35 11.88 11.18
CA SER A 157 1.88 13.07 11.91
C SER A 157 0.40 13.33 11.60
N ALA A 158 -0.36 13.79 12.59
CA ALA A 158 -1.72 14.28 12.35
C ALA A 158 -1.75 15.54 11.46
N ASP A 159 -0.66 16.31 11.44
CA ASP A 159 -0.43 17.41 10.49
C ASP A 159 0.41 16.87 9.32
N LEU A 160 -0.24 16.66 8.18
CA LEU A 160 0.38 16.02 7.03
C LEU A 160 1.08 17.03 6.13
N HIS A 161 2.31 16.70 5.74
CA HIS A 161 3.03 17.43 4.71
C HIS A 161 2.90 16.69 3.36
N ILE A 162 2.15 17.29 2.43
CA ILE A 162 1.76 16.71 1.16
C ILE A 162 2.63 17.27 0.03
N PHE A 163 3.18 16.40 -0.81
CA PHE A 163 3.85 16.79 -2.04
C PHE A 163 2.87 16.72 -3.23
N ASP A 164 2.77 17.82 -3.99
CA ASP A 164 2.01 17.89 -5.25
C ASP A 164 2.97 17.91 -6.44
N CYS A 165 3.14 16.76 -7.09
CA CYS A 165 4.13 16.57 -8.14
C CYS A 165 3.54 16.83 -9.54
N ASN A 166 4.22 17.67 -10.31
CA ASN A 166 3.75 18.11 -11.62
C ASN A 166 4.18 17.22 -12.82
N CYS A 167 4.82 16.06 -12.58
CA CYS A 167 5.26 15.19 -13.67
C CYS A 167 4.08 14.57 -14.43
N SER A 168 4.31 14.06 -15.65
CA SER A 168 3.25 13.62 -16.56
C SER A 168 2.27 12.60 -15.95
N ILE A 169 2.77 11.60 -15.22
CA ILE A 169 1.92 10.60 -14.57
C ILE A 169 1.20 11.18 -13.34
N CYS A 170 1.88 12.00 -12.54
CA CYS A 170 1.30 12.56 -11.31
C CYS A 170 0.19 13.57 -11.63
N LYS A 171 0.37 14.40 -12.67
CA LYS A 171 -0.69 15.27 -13.19
C LYS A 171 -1.92 14.47 -13.63
N LYS A 172 -1.73 13.41 -14.42
CA LYS A 172 -2.84 12.57 -14.91
C LYS A 172 -3.58 11.84 -13.78
N LYS A 173 -2.88 11.45 -12.72
CA LYS A 173 -3.44 10.75 -11.55
C LYS A 173 -3.93 11.68 -10.45
N GLN A 174 -3.62 12.99 -10.52
CA GLN A 174 -3.73 13.92 -9.39
C GLN A 174 -3.03 13.38 -8.13
N ASN A 175 -1.83 12.85 -8.30
CA ASN A 175 -1.09 12.13 -7.27
C ASN A 175 -0.44 13.06 -6.23
N ARG A 176 -1.25 13.54 -5.29
CA ARG A 176 -0.80 14.19 -4.06
C ARG A 176 -0.52 13.14 -2.99
N HIS A 177 0.62 13.25 -2.30
CA HIS A 177 1.01 12.24 -1.31
C HIS A 177 1.93 12.78 -0.22
N PHE A 178 1.84 12.20 0.98
CA PHE A 178 2.92 12.29 1.98
C PHE A 178 3.74 11.00 1.96
N ILE A 179 4.98 11.05 2.45
CA ILE A 179 5.89 9.90 2.42
C ILE A 179 6.14 9.41 3.83
N VAL A 180 6.11 8.09 4.01
CA VAL A 180 6.50 7.40 5.24
C VAL A 180 7.55 6.33 4.96
N PRO A 181 8.44 6.00 5.92
CA PRO A 181 9.27 4.80 5.86
C PRO A 181 8.42 3.52 5.79
N ALA A 182 8.95 2.46 5.19
CA ALA A 182 8.23 1.19 5.03
C ALA A 182 7.83 0.53 6.36
N SER A 183 8.66 0.69 7.40
CA SER A 183 8.39 0.23 8.78
C SER A 183 7.09 0.79 9.37
N ARG A 184 6.70 2.01 8.97
CA ARG A 184 5.50 2.71 9.45
C ARG A 184 4.25 2.35 8.67
N PHE A 185 4.34 1.54 7.63
CA PHE A 185 3.24 1.16 6.78
C PHE A 185 2.93 -0.33 6.91
N LYS A 186 1.64 -0.66 6.98
CA LYS A 186 1.20 -2.05 7.00
C LYS A 186 -0.02 -2.24 6.11
N LEU A 187 0.10 -3.13 5.13
CA LEU A 187 -1.04 -3.61 4.35
C LEU A 187 -1.88 -4.57 5.21
N LEU A 188 -3.14 -4.24 5.42
CA LEU A 188 -4.08 -5.04 6.22
C LEU A 188 -4.87 -6.04 5.36
N LYS A 189 -5.19 -5.67 4.12
CA LYS A 189 -5.99 -6.49 3.20
C LYS A 189 -5.72 -6.11 1.75
N GLY A 190 -5.89 -7.08 0.84
CA GLY A 190 -6.06 -6.82 -0.58
C GLY A 190 -4.80 -6.92 -1.43
N ALA A 191 -3.77 -7.63 -0.96
CA ALA A 191 -2.53 -7.86 -1.71
C ALA A 191 -2.81 -8.44 -3.11
N GLU A 192 -3.76 -9.38 -3.18
CA GLU A 192 -4.22 -9.99 -4.42
C GLU A 192 -5.02 -9.04 -5.31
N SER A 193 -5.57 -7.96 -4.75
CA SER A 193 -6.35 -6.93 -5.43
C SER A 193 -5.48 -5.77 -5.93
N LEU A 194 -4.17 -5.80 -5.70
CA LEU A 194 -3.21 -4.81 -6.18
C LEU A 194 -2.63 -5.19 -7.54
N THR A 195 -2.29 -4.17 -8.32
CA THR A 195 -1.45 -4.28 -9.51
C THR A 195 -0.48 -3.10 -9.54
N THR A 196 0.63 -3.24 -10.25
CA THR A 196 1.70 -2.23 -10.28
C THR A 196 2.03 -1.85 -11.71
N TYR A 197 2.10 -0.54 -11.95
CA TYR A 197 2.61 0.04 -13.18
C TYR A 197 3.98 0.70 -12.95
N THR A 198 4.95 0.42 -13.81
CA THR A 198 6.27 1.05 -13.79
C THR A 198 6.62 1.56 -15.19
N PHE A 199 7.41 2.62 -15.26
CA PHE A 199 7.88 3.20 -16.52
C PHE A 199 9.19 3.98 -16.30
N ASN A 200 9.80 4.45 -17.38
CA ASN A 200 11.04 5.22 -17.37
C ASN A 200 12.17 4.49 -16.63
N THR A 201 12.52 4.90 -15.41
CA THR A 201 13.58 4.25 -14.62
C THR A 201 13.13 2.96 -13.93
N HIS A 202 11.83 2.64 -13.97
CA HIS A 202 11.21 1.52 -13.27
C HIS A 202 11.38 1.51 -11.74
N LYS A 203 11.94 2.57 -11.15
CA LYS A 203 12.13 2.72 -9.69
C LYS A 203 10.84 3.08 -8.97
N ALA A 204 10.01 3.94 -9.56
CA ALA A 204 8.69 4.22 -9.01
C ALA A 204 7.76 3.04 -9.32
N GLN A 205 7.12 2.51 -8.28
CA GLN A 205 6.13 1.46 -8.38
C GLN A 205 4.75 2.05 -8.12
N HIS A 206 4.01 2.34 -9.20
CA HIS A 206 2.66 2.87 -9.09
C HIS A 206 1.67 1.74 -8.84
N THR A 207 1.46 1.43 -7.56
CA THR A 207 0.60 0.34 -7.09
C THR A 207 -0.84 0.80 -6.87
N PHE A 208 -1.83 0.16 -7.47
CA PHE A 208 -3.23 0.57 -7.36
C PHE A 208 -4.17 -0.63 -7.35
N CYS A 209 -5.40 -0.40 -6.89
CA CYS A 209 -6.42 -1.43 -6.84
C CYS A 209 -6.88 -1.80 -8.27
N LYS A 210 -6.72 -3.06 -8.66
CA LYS A 210 -7.16 -3.56 -9.97
C LYS A 210 -8.69 -3.60 -10.16
N LYS A 211 -9.46 -3.46 -9.07
CA LYS A 211 -10.93 -3.46 -9.07
C LYS A 211 -11.53 -2.08 -9.31
N CYS A 212 -11.01 -1.04 -8.63
CA CYS A 212 -11.56 0.32 -8.71
C CYS A 212 -10.59 1.38 -9.27
N GLY A 213 -9.35 1.01 -9.59
CA GLY A 213 -8.35 1.91 -10.17
C GLY A 213 -7.66 2.86 -9.18
N VAL A 214 -8.14 2.96 -7.94
CA VAL A 214 -7.60 3.90 -6.94
C VAL A 214 -6.18 3.52 -6.50
N GLN A 215 -5.28 4.49 -6.54
CA GLN A 215 -3.91 4.42 -6.03
C GLN A 215 -3.85 5.00 -4.61
N SER A 216 -4.15 4.18 -3.61
CA SER A 216 -4.15 4.66 -2.21
C SER A 216 -2.75 4.84 -1.63
N PHE A 217 -1.78 4.10 -2.15
CA PHE A 217 -0.36 4.23 -1.83
C PHE A 217 0.49 3.76 -3.01
N TYR A 218 1.76 4.14 -3.04
CA TYR A 218 2.71 3.67 -4.05
C TYR A 218 4.16 3.81 -3.56
N THR A 219 5.13 3.18 -4.23
CA THR A 219 6.56 3.40 -3.92
C THR A 219 7.12 4.50 -4.83
N PRO A 220 7.48 5.68 -4.30
CA PRO A 220 8.01 6.79 -5.10
C PRO A 220 9.47 6.58 -5.53
N ARG A 221 9.86 7.13 -6.70
CA ARG A 221 11.26 7.11 -7.19
C ARG A 221 12.24 7.77 -6.21
N SER A 222 11.81 8.82 -5.52
CA SER A 222 12.64 9.59 -4.58
C SER A 222 12.93 8.83 -3.28
N ASN A 223 12.03 7.92 -2.88
CA ASN A 223 12.05 7.24 -1.59
C ASN A 223 11.66 5.76 -1.78
N PRO A 224 12.55 4.93 -2.36
CA PRO A 224 12.23 3.53 -2.68
C PRO A 224 12.09 2.63 -1.44
N GLY A 225 12.60 3.06 -0.28
CA GLY A 225 12.44 2.37 1.01
C GLY A 225 11.18 2.79 1.78
N GLY A 226 10.24 3.48 1.14
CA GLY A 226 9.03 3.98 1.77
C GLY A 226 7.83 3.99 0.83
N PHE A 227 6.73 4.52 1.35
CA PHE A 227 5.47 4.62 0.63
C PHE A 227 5.00 6.07 0.57
N GLY A 228 4.56 6.50 -0.61
CA GLY A 228 3.76 7.69 -0.80
C GLY A 228 2.29 7.35 -0.59
N ILE A 229 1.65 7.94 0.40
CA ILE A 229 0.25 7.69 0.76
C ILE A 229 -0.62 8.82 0.22
N ALA A 230 -1.68 8.48 -0.49
CA ALA A 230 -2.65 9.46 -0.97
C ALA A 230 -3.54 9.94 0.19
N PRO A 231 -3.52 11.23 0.58
CA PRO A 231 -4.22 11.71 1.76
C PRO A 231 -5.75 11.57 1.64
N HIS A 232 -6.28 11.68 0.43
CA HIS A 232 -7.71 11.50 0.14
C HIS A 232 -8.18 10.03 0.21
N CYS A 233 -7.27 9.09 0.47
CA CYS A 233 -7.57 7.67 0.69
C CYS A 233 -7.48 7.27 2.17
N LEU A 234 -7.20 8.22 3.07
CA LEU A 234 -7.29 8.00 4.51
C LEU A 234 -8.75 8.04 4.96
N ASP A 235 -9.07 7.24 5.97
CA ASP A 235 -10.37 7.36 6.65
C ASP A 235 -10.39 8.61 7.53
N GLU A 236 -11.60 9.11 7.81
CA GLU A 236 -11.79 10.31 8.62
C GLU A 236 -11.39 10.10 10.10
N GLY A 237 -11.00 11.19 10.77
CA GLY A 237 -10.90 11.26 12.23
C GLY A 237 -9.49 11.39 12.82
N THR A 238 -8.43 11.14 12.05
CA THR A 238 -7.04 11.18 12.56
C THR A 238 -6.19 12.30 11.97
N VAL A 239 -6.60 12.87 10.84
CA VAL A 239 -5.91 14.01 10.22
C VAL A 239 -6.40 15.32 10.82
N ARG A 240 -5.47 16.15 11.27
CA ARG A 240 -5.74 17.49 11.83
C ARG A 240 -5.56 18.60 10.80
N SER A 241 -4.48 18.57 10.02
CA SER A 241 -4.21 19.56 8.98
C SER A 241 -3.41 18.97 7.82
N MET A 242 -3.44 19.63 6.66
CA MET A 242 -2.65 19.27 5.50
C MET A 242 -2.00 20.53 4.92
N VAL A 243 -0.67 20.54 4.81
CA VAL A 243 0.10 21.57 4.11
C VAL A 243 0.63 20.98 2.82
N THR A 244 0.44 21.66 1.69
CA THR A 244 0.88 21.17 0.38
C THR A 244 2.10 21.95 -0.10
N GLU A 245 3.15 21.21 -0.48
CA GLU A 245 4.37 21.70 -1.12
C GLU A 245 4.39 21.22 -2.58
N GLU A 246 4.63 22.14 -3.52
CA GLU A 246 4.75 21.78 -4.93
C GLU A 246 6.10 21.14 -5.23
N PHE A 247 6.10 20.08 -6.04
CA PHE A 247 7.32 19.41 -6.49
C PHE A 247 7.41 19.42 -8.02
N ASN A 248 8.50 19.97 -8.55
CA ASN A 248 8.75 20.00 -9.99
C ASN A 248 9.28 18.66 -10.50
N GLY A 249 8.39 17.68 -10.66
CA GLY A 249 8.73 16.37 -11.21
C GLY A 249 8.93 16.33 -12.73
N SER A 250 8.60 17.41 -13.46
CA SER A 250 8.94 17.55 -14.88
C SER A 250 10.45 17.76 -15.10
N ASP A 251 11.14 18.37 -14.14
CA ASP A 251 12.60 18.52 -14.11
C ASP A 251 13.16 17.83 -12.85
N TRP A 252 13.00 16.50 -12.80
CA TRP A 252 13.23 15.71 -11.60
C TRP A 252 14.67 15.80 -11.09
N GLU A 253 15.65 15.76 -12.00
CA GLU A 253 17.07 15.78 -11.69
C GLU A 253 17.48 17.09 -11.01
N LYS A 254 16.97 18.23 -11.49
CA LYS A 254 17.18 19.53 -10.86
C LYS A 254 16.42 19.63 -9.54
N ALA A 255 15.14 19.28 -9.55
CA ALA A 255 14.30 19.34 -8.36
C ALA A 255 14.91 18.54 -7.21
N MET A 256 15.41 17.33 -7.46
CA MET A 256 16.05 16.55 -6.41
C MET A 256 17.32 17.20 -5.86
N LYS A 257 18.10 17.95 -6.66
CA LYS A 257 19.28 18.67 -6.13
C LYS A 257 18.89 19.79 -5.18
N GLU A 258 17.82 20.52 -5.50
CA GLU A 258 17.39 21.73 -4.80
C GLU A 258 16.47 21.43 -3.60
N HIS A 259 15.65 20.37 -3.69
CA HIS A 259 14.62 20.05 -2.72
C HIS A 259 15.17 19.30 -1.50
N LYS A 260 15.25 20.01 -0.37
CA LYS A 260 15.87 19.49 0.87
C LYS A 260 14.96 18.53 1.66
N THR A 261 13.65 18.70 1.56
CA THR A 261 12.65 18.02 2.41
C THR A 261 12.37 16.58 1.96
N ILE A 262 12.17 16.33 0.67
CA ILE A 262 11.66 15.05 0.17
C ILE A 262 12.65 13.88 0.27
N LYS A 263 13.97 14.13 0.22
CA LYS A 263 15.02 13.09 0.10
C LYS A 263 15.16 12.16 1.31
N ASN A 264 14.74 12.62 2.49
CA ASN A 264 14.96 11.92 3.74
C ASN A 264 13.66 11.38 4.35
N MET A 265 12.52 11.52 3.67
CA MET A 265 11.22 11.16 4.24
C MET A 265 11.03 9.65 4.46
N SER A 266 11.73 8.79 3.71
CA SER A 266 11.73 7.34 3.97
C SER A 266 12.95 6.84 4.72
N LYS A 267 13.81 7.72 5.22
CA LYS A 267 14.92 7.31 6.09
C LYS A 267 14.38 7.37 7.52
N GLU A 268 14.48 6.25 8.21
CA GLU A 268 14.25 6.22 9.66
C GLU A 268 15.37 6.93 10.40
#